data_AF-A0A7Z2XDX3-F1
#
_entry.id   AF-A0A7Z2XDX3-F1
#
_cell.length_a   1.000
_cell.length_b   1.000
_cell.length_c   1.000
_cell.angle_alpha   90.00
_cell.angle_beta   90.00
_cell.angle_gamma   90.00
#
_symmetry.space_group_name_H-M   'P 1'
#
loop_
_entity.id
_entity.type
_entity.pdbx_description
1 polymer ?
#
loop_
_entity_poly.entity_id
_entity_poly.type
_entity_poly.pdbx_seq_one_letter_code
_entity_poly.pdbx_strand_id
1 'polypeptide(L)'
;MGKINKFSTHGCDNFRDAAGEWVKSWTIRTEDTLECRYTRLGNLWNAMVDRCNPKSFVGRAHQSYSDVSNAFESFQQFADWAVDQPGFDLIEVAGKRYALDKDLLNPGNRAYSAESCCFVPQRLNNLFVLPRASRELPIGASWEADRNKYASCISIQGRKKRLGRYETADAAHAAWQKAKAAEIERLMTWYREAPGFNERVYDSLKSRANKLCSDIESKVKTVAL
;
A
#
# COMPACT_ATOMS: atom_id res chain seq x y z
N MET A 1 -12.81 26.66 36.44
CA MET A 1 -12.01 26.44 35.20
C MET A 1 -12.64 25.27 34.46
N GLY A 2 -13.29 25.53 33.32
CA GLY A 2 -13.98 24.50 32.53
C GLY A 2 -13.01 23.47 31.94
N LYS A 3 -13.48 22.23 31.75
CA LYS A 3 -12.71 21.18 31.07
C LYS A 3 -12.55 21.57 29.60
N ILE A 4 -11.32 21.82 29.17
CA ILE A 4 -10.98 22.04 27.77
C ILE A 4 -11.05 20.69 27.05
N ASN A 5 -11.92 20.57 26.05
CA ASN A 5 -11.98 19.36 25.22
C ASN A 5 -10.90 19.41 24.13
N LYS A 6 -10.19 18.29 23.92
CA LYS A 6 -9.16 18.14 22.88
C LYS A 6 -9.65 17.24 21.76
N PHE A 7 -9.59 17.72 20.52
CA PHE A 7 -9.99 16.95 19.33
C PHE A 7 -8.89 16.99 18.26
N SER A 8 -8.83 15.95 17.44
CA SER A 8 -7.90 15.83 16.31
C SER A 8 -8.68 16.00 15.01
N THR A 9 -8.35 17.00 14.19
CA THR A 9 -8.98 17.22 12.89
C THR A 9 -7.96 17.26 11.75
N HIS A 10 -8.40 16.89 10.54
CA HIS A 10 -7.54 16.79 9.36
C HIS A 10 -7.31 18.18 8.78
N GLY A 11 -6.07 18.67 8.82
CA GLY A 11 -5.63 19.85 8.07
C GLY A 11 -5.23 19.45 6.65
N CYS A 12 -5.61 20.26 5.66
CA CYS A 12 -5.37 20.00 4.25
C CYS A 12 -4.01 20.48 3.75
N ASP A 13 -3.45 21.54 4.34
CA ASP A 13 -2.31 22.25 3.74
C ASP A 13 -0.99 21.92 4.44
N ASN A 14 0.06 21.72 3.65
CA ASN A 14 1.43 21.62 4.12
C ASN A 14 2.05 23.02 4.11
N PHE A 15 2.75 23.40 5.16
CA PHE A 15 3.41 24.69 5.25
C PHE A 15 4.64 24.63 6.15
N ARG A 16 5.50 25.63 6.00
CA ARG A 16 6.67 25.86 6.85
C ARG A 16 6.38 26.97 7.85
N ASP A 17 6.98 26.89 9.03
CA ASP A 17 6.89 27.95 10.04
C ASP A 17 7.85 29.12 9.73
N ALA A 18 7.93 30.09 10.65
CA ALA A 18 8.79 31.27 10.50
C ALA A 18 10.30 30.94 10.47
N ALA A 19 10.70 29.76 10.96
CA ALA A 19 12.07 29.28 10.88
C ALA A 19 12.35 28.52 9.56
N GLY A 20 11.32 28.32 8.73
CA GLY A 20 11.43 27.55 7.48
C GLY A 20 11.27 26.04 7.68
N GLU A 21 10.87 25.59 8.88
CA GLU A 21 10.72 24.17 9.22
C GLU A 21 9.32 23.69 8.84
N TRP A 22 9.21 22.47 8.29
CA TRP A 22 7.89 21.89 8.02
C TRP A 22 7.08 21.74 9.30
N VAL A 23 5.81 22.11 9.23
CA VAL A 23 4.88 21.96 10.36
C VAL A 23 4.22 20.59 10.28
N LYS A 24 4.40 19.78 11.34
CA LYS A 24 3.73 18.48 11.49
C LYS A 24 2.28 18.64 11.94
N SER A 25 2.07 19.51 12.91
CA SER A 25 0.79 19.74 13.56
C SER A 25 0.76 21.12 14.22
N TRP A 26 -0.42 21.69 14.39
CA TRP A 26 -0.63 22.93 15.12
C TRP A 26 -1.88 22.84 15.98
N THR A 27 -1.96 23.66 17.02
CA THR A 27 -3.14 23.70 17.89
C THR A 27 -3.91 24.99 17.66
N ILE A 28 -5.20 24.88 17.41
CA ILE A 28 -6.13 26.00 17.36
C ILE A 28 -6.88 26.06 18.68
N ARG A 29 -6.93 27.24 19.28
CA ARG A 29 -7.75 27.50 20.46
C ARG A 29 -9.07 28.14 20.01
N THR A 30 -10.18 27.53 20.41
CA THR A 30 -11.52 28.15 20.36
C THR A 30 -11.93 28.56 21.78
N GLU A 31 -13.12 29.13 21.96
CA GLU A 31 -13.62 29.57 23.28
C GLU A 31 -13.58 28.44 24.32
N ASP A 32 -13.97 27.22 23.93
CA ASP A 32 -14.10 26.06 24.84
C ASP A 32 -13.21 24.84 24.48
N THR A 33 -12.49 24.86 23.35
CA THR A 33 -11.73 23.70 22.86
C THR A 33 -10.30 24.02 22.44
N LEU A 34 -9.44 23.01 22.54
CA LEU A 34 -8.13 22.98 21.89
C LEU A 34 -8.16 21.90 20.80
N GLU A 35 -8.12 22.32 19.55
CA GLU A 35 -8.09 21.43 18.40
C GLU A 35 -6.66 21.24 17.93
N CYS A 36 -6.14 20.02 18.01
CA CYS A 36 -4.89 19.66 17.34
C CYS A 36 -5.20 19.33 15.89
N ARG A 37 -4.55 20.02 14.96
CA ARG A 37 -4.64 19.76 13.52
C ARG A 37 -3.31 19.26 13.00
N TYR A 38 -3.37 18.40 12.01
CA TYR A 38 -2.19 17.82 11.36
C TYR A 38 -2.15 18.23 9.91
N THR A 39 -0.96 18.55 9.41
CA THR A 39 -0.73 18.72 7.97
C THR A 39 -0.83 17.36 7.28
N ARG A 40 -0.91 17.34 5.95
CA ARG A 40 -0.86 16.09 5.19
C ARG A 40 0.46 15.34 5.47
N LEU A 41 1.58 16.05 5.44
CA LEU A 41 2.90 15.51 5.81
C LEU A 41 2.89 14.91 7.20
N GLY A 42 2.34 15.63 8.19
CA GLY A 42 2.25 15.14 9.56
C GLY A 42 1.39 13.88 9.70
N ASN A 43 0.28 13.79 8.96
CA ASN A 43 -0.55 12.59 8.92
C ASN A 43 0.19 11.39 8.30
N LEU A 44 0.89 11.60 7.19
CA LEU A 44 1.69 10.55 6.56
C LEU A 44 2.80 10.05 7.49
N TRP A 45 3.52 10.97 8.11
CA TRP A 45 4.57 10.66 9.08
C TRP A 45 4.02 9.88 10.28
N ASN A 46 2.94 10.36 10.91
CA ASN A 46 2.35 9.70 12.06
C ASN A 46 1.85 8.29 11.69
N ALA A 47 1.19 8.14 10.54
CA ALA A 47 0.74 6.83 10.06
C ALA A 47 1.92 5.87 9.81
N MET A 48 3.04 6.36 9.30
CA MET A 48 4.27 5.59 9.13
C MET A 48 4.88 5.19 10.49
N VAL A 49 5.07 6.15 11.40
CA VAL A 49 5.62 5.93 12.74
C VAL A 49 4.76 4.97 13.56
N ASP A 50 3.44 5.08 13.48
CA ASP A 50 2.51 4.16 14.14
C ASP A 50 2.71 2.73 13.65
N ARG A 51 2.89 2.51 12.35
CA ARG A 51 3.21 1.18 11.81
C ARG A 51 4.59 0.69 12.24
N CYS A 52 5.57 1.57 12.43
CA CYS A 52 6.90 1.18 12.91
C CYS A 52 6.96 0.93 14.43
N ASN A 53 5.92 1.30 15.17
CA ASN A 53 5.88 1.15 16.61
C ASN A 53 5.07 -0.11 17.00
N PRO A 54 5.71 -1.21 17.44
CA PRO A 54 5.00 -2.43 17.83
C PRO A 54 4.07 -2.22 19.04
N LYS A 55 4.28 -1.13 19.81
CA LYS A 55 3.43 -0.74 20.93
C LYS A 55 2.30 0.21 20.53
N SER A 56 2.16 0.62 19.27
CA SER A 56 1.01 1.40 18.83
C SER A 56 -0.24 0.52 18.71
N PHE A 57 -1.42 1.13 18.60
CA PHE A 57 -2.66 0.38 18.33
C PHE A 57 -2.54 -0.42 17.02
N VAL A 58 -2.03 0.22 15.97
CA VAL A 58 -1.85 -0.37 14.64
C VAL A 58 -0.81 -1.49 14.66
N GLY A 59 0.33 -1.27 15.33
CA GLY A 59 1.41 -2.25 15.45
C GLY A 59 0.98 -3.51 16.21
N ARG A 60 0.17 -3.35 17.26
CA ARG A 60 -0.43 -4.49 17.98
C ARG A 60 -1.49 -5.24 17.16
N ALA A 61 -2.26 -4.52 16.35
CA ALA A 61 -3.35 -5.10 15.58
C ALA A 61 -2.89 -5.91 14.36
N HIS A 62 -1.71 -5.60 13.81
CA HIS A 62 -1.23 -6.17 12.55
C HIS A 62 0.18 -6.75 12.67
N GLN A 63 0.29 -8.08 12.72
CA GLN A 63 1.57 -8.79 12.82
C GLN A 63 2.57 -8.46 11.70
N SER A 64 2.08 -8.04 10.53
CA SER A 64 2.92 -7.59 9.40
C SER A 64 3.78 -6.36 9.69
N TYR A 65 3.52 -5.67 10.80
CA TYR A 65 4.25 -4.48 11.24
C TYR A 65 5.21 -4.75 12.42
N SER A 66 5.33 -5.99 12.88
CA SER A 66 6.12 -6.35 14.08
C SER A 66 7.63 -6.06 13.95
N ASP A 67 8.15 -6.04 12.72
CA ASP A 67 9.55 -5.87 12.35
C ASP A 67 9.75 -4.68 11.40
N VAL A 68 8.76 -3.79 11.29
CA VAL A 68 8.83 -2.62 10.40
C VAL A 68 9.51 -1.45 11.09
N SER A 69 10.41 -0.77 10.38
CA SER A 69 11.22 0.33 10.91
C SER A 69 11.08 1.61 10.07
N ASN A 70 11.38 2.74 10.69
CA ASN A 70 11.52 4.03 10.01
C ASN A 70 13.02 4.34 9.87
N ALA A 71 13.48 4.53 8.63
CA ALA A 71 14.86 4.88 8.32
C ALA A 71 15.05 6.38 8.01
N PHE A 72 13.99 7.18 7.97
CA PHE A 72 14.12 8.63 7.93
C PHE A 72 14.61 9.15 9.30
N GLU A 73 15.65 9.97 9.28
CA GLU A 73 16.31 10.55 10.45
C GLU A 73 15.39 11.49 11.23
N SER A 74 14.54 12.23 10.52
CA SER A 74 13.62 13.19 11.12
C SER A 74 12.37 13.40 10.28
N PHE A 75 11.36 14.02 10.89
CA PHE A 75 10.16 14.47 10.17
C PHE A 75 10.52 15.45 9.04
N GLN A 76 11.52 16.31 9.24
CA GLN A 76 11.95 17.30 8.25
C GLN A 76 12.55 16.60 7.02
N GLN A 77 13.47 15.65 7.24
CA GLN A 77 14.06 14.87 6.15
C GLN A 77 12.98 14.10 5.36
N PHE A 78 12.02 13.49 6.05
CA PHE A 78 10.88 12.85 5.39
C PHE A 78 10.03 13.86 4.61
N ALA A 79 9.77 15.03 5.18
CA ALA A 79 8.93 16.04 4.56
C ALA A 79 9.57 16.60 3.28
N ASP A 80 10.86 16.95 3.33
CA ASP A 80 11.62 17.38 2.17
C ASP A 80 11.63 16.29 1.09
N TRP A 81 11.92 15.03 1.45
CA TRP A 81 11.84 13.93 0.51
C TRP A 81 10.45 13.77 -0.09
N ALA A 82 9.40 13.80 0.75
CA ALA A 82 8.05 13.47 0.36
C ALA A 82 7.46 14.47 -0.64
N VAL A 83 7.67 15.78 -0.45
CA VAL A 83 7.11 16.81 -1.35
C VAL A 83 7.67 16.74 -2.77
N ASP A 84 8.89 16.23 -2.92
CA ASP A 84 9.56 16.07 -4.21
C ASP A 84 9.20 14.75 -4.92
N GLN A 85 8.42 13.87 -4.28
CA GLN A 85 8.09 12.58 -4.88
C GLN A 85 6.97 12.69 -5.92
N PRO A 86 7.09 11.98 -7.06
CA PRO A 86 5.98 11.77 -7.98
C PRO A 86 4.77 11.21 -7.25
N GLY A 87 3.61 11.82 -7.46
CA GLY A 87 2.37 11.39 -6.83
C GLY A 87 2.11 11.97 -5.45
N PHE A 88 3.05 12.71 -4.84
CA PHE A 88 2.87 13.25 -3.50
C PHE A 88 1.56 14.00 -3.37
N ASP A 89 1.32 15.10 -4.10
CA ASP A 89 0.08 15.88 -3.92
C ASP A 89 -1.10 15.48 -4.82
N LEU A 90 -1.01 14.34 -5.50
CA LEU A 90 -2.04 13.94 -6.45
C LEU A 90 -3.29 13.36 -5.76
N ILE A 91 -4.44 13.69 -6.35
CA ILE A 91 -5.77 13.22 -5.96
C ILE A 91 -6.37 12.49 -7.16
N GLU A 92 -6.75 11.23 -6.96
CA GLU A 92 -7.49 10.45 -7.94
C GLU A 92 -8.90 11.03 -8.14
N VAL A 93 -9.53 10.76 -9.29
CA VAL A 93 -10.91 11.19 -9.61
C VAL A 93 -11.93 10.84 -8.51
N ALA A 94 -11.70 9.74 -7.79
CA ALA A 94 -12.55 9.31 -6.66
C ALA A 94 -12.32 10.11 -5.35
N GLY A 95 -11.57 11.21 -5.39
CA GLY A 95 -11.24 12.06 -4.24
C GLY A 95 -10.16 11.49 -3.31
N LYS A 96 -9.55 10.35 -3.67
CA LYS A 96 -8.53 9.69 -2.84
C LYS A 96 -7.14 10.16 -3.24
N ARG A 97 -6.34 10.52 -2.24
CA ARG A 97 -4.93 10.84 -2.43
C ARG A 97 -4.10 9.57 -2.72
N TYR A 98 -2.97 9.75 -3.39
CA TYR A 98 -2.00 8.68 -3.58
C TYR A 98 -1.46 8.23 -2.22
N ALA A 99 -1.28 6.93 -2.06
CA ALA A 99 -0.82 6.30 -0.83
C ALA A 99 0.71 6.21 -0.80
N LEU A 100 1.30 6.49 0.37
CA LEU A 100 2.69 6.14 0.65
C LEU A 100 2.80 4.63 0.84
N ASP A 101 3.64 3.99 0.02
CA ASP A 101 3.89 2.55 0.05
C ASP A 101 5.41 2.29 0.15
N LYS A 102 5.81 1.25 0.90
CA LYS A 102 7.23 0.84 1.10
C LYS A 102 7.59 -0.51 0.47
N ASP A 103 6.60 -1.28 0.06
CA ASP A 103 6.71 -2.68 -0.36
C ASP A 103 6.72 -2.81 -1.87
N LEU A 104 6.15 -1.82 -2.57
CA LEU A 104 5.97 -1.85 -4.00
C LEU A 104 7.29 -1.80 -4.75
N LEU A 105 8.29 -1.04 -4.30
CA LEU A 105 9.58 -1.01 -4.98
C LEU A 105 10.40 -2.27 -4.68
N ASN A 106 10.41 -2.69 -3.41
CA ASN A 106 11.22 -3.80 -2.90
C ASN A 106 10.32 -4.80 -2.14
N PRO A 107 9.84 -5.89 -2.78
CA PRO A 107 9.03 -6.89 -2.10
C PRO A 107 9.70 -7.45 -0.85
N GLY A 108 8.96 -7.50 0.26
CA GLY A 108 9.47 -8.03 1.54
C GLY A 108 10.31 -7.03 2.35
N ASN A 109 10.50 -5.81 1.87
CA ASN A 109 11.19 -4.75 2.58
C ASN A 109 10.50 -4.39 3.92
N ARG A 110 11.31 -4.10 4.93
CA ARG A 110 10.86 -3.84 6.30
C ARG A 110 11.20 -2.42 6.79
N ALA A 111 11.81 -1.57 5.98
CA ALA A 111 12.12 -0.20 6.36
C ALA A 111 11.32 0.80 5.51
N TYR A 112 10.80 1.87 6.12
CA TYR A 112 10.39 3.06 5.38
C TYR A 112 11.63 3.95 5.17
N SER A 113 12.08 4.09 3.92
CA SER A 113 13.20 4.95 3.51
C SER A 113 12.94 5.60 2.15
N ALA A 114 13.77 6.58 1.78
CA ALA A 114 13.69 7.24 0.47
C ALA A 114 13.88 6.25 -0.71
N GLU A 115 14.64 5.18 -0.49
CA GLU A 115 14.93 4.13 -1.47
C GLU A 115 13.79 3.12 -1.56
N SER A 116 13.06 2.85 -0.48
CA SER A 116 11.96 1.89 -0.52
C SER A 116 10.60 2.50 -0.83
N CYS A 117 10.42 3.76 -0.47
CA CYS A 117 9.11 4.39 -0.48
C CYS A 117 8.77 5.04 -1.81
N CYS A 118 7.47 5.06 -2.12
CA CYS A 118 6.90 5.78 -3.25
C CYS A 118 5.45 6.17 -2.96
N PHE A 119 4.93 7.16 -3.69
CA PHE A 119 3.50 7.45 -3.68
C PHE A 119 2.84 6.81 -4.89
N VAL A 120 1.75 6.07 -4.66
CA VAL A 120 1.06 5.35 -5.73
C VAL A 120 -0.46 5.50 -5.67
N PRO A 121 -1.13 5.41 -6.84
CA PRO A 121 -2.58 5.34 -6.88
C PRO A 121 -3.13 4.18 -6.06
N GLN A 122 -4.34 4.32 -5.52
CA GLN A 122 -4.96 3.29 -4.69
C GLN A 122 -5.13 1.96 -5.44
N ARG A 123 -5.30 2.02 -6.77
CA ARG A 123 -5.38 0.84 -7.62
C ARG A 123 -4.10 0.01 -7.61
N LEU A 124 -2.93 0.65 -7.62
CA LEU A 124 -1.63 -0.03 -7.54
C LEU A 124 -1.33 -0.50 -6.11
N ASN A 125 -1.58 0.35 -5.12
CA ASN A 125 -1.39 0.01 -3.71
C ASN A 125 -2.13 -1.27 -3.29
N ASN A 126 -3.36 -1.46 -3.83
CA ASN A 126 -4.17 -2.63 -3.52
C ASN A 126 -3.90 -3.84 -4.43
N LEU A 127 -3.03 -3.71 -5.43
CA LEU A 127 -2.78 -4.77 -6.40
C LEU A 127 -2.15 -6.00 -5.73
N PHE A 128 -1.22 -5.81 -4.80
CA PHE A 128 -0.50 -6.91 -4.15
C PHE A 128 -1.06 -7.32 -2.80
N VAL A 129 -2.24 -6.78 -2.44
CA VAL A 129 -2.99 -7.29 -1.29
C VAL A 129 -3.53 -8.67 -1.64
N LEU A 130 -2.78 -9.69 -1.23
CA LEU A 130 -3.18 -11.08 -1.41
C LEU A 130 -4.13 -11.49 -0.28
N PRO A 131 -5.24 -12.18 -0.58
CA PRO A 131 -5.99 -12.86 0.47
C PRO A 131 -5.04 -13.84 1.16
N ARG A 132 -5.10 -13.93 2.49
CA ARG A 132 -4.31 -14.92 3.24
C ARG A 132 -4.56 -16.29 2.59
N ALA A 133 -3.53 -16.86 1.99
CA ALA A 133 -3.60 -18.22 1.49
C ALA A 133 -4.02 -19.11 2.68
N SER A 134 -4.93 -20.05 2.45
CA SER A 134 -5.01 -21.17 3.39
C SER A 134 -3.60 -21.79 3.39
N ARG A 135 -3.09 -22.16 4.57
CA ARG A 135 -1.71 -22.69 4.71
C ARG A 135 -1.48 -23.94 3.84
N GLU A 136 -2.53 -24.54 3.31
CA GLU A 136 -2.52 -25.81 2.57
C GLU A 136 -2.67 -25.64 1.06
N LEU A 137 -3.17 -24.50 0.57
CA LEU A 137 -3.47 -24.29 -0.86
C LEU A 137 -2.67 -23.14 -1.47
N PRO A 138 -2.25 -23.24 -2.75
CA PRO A 138 -1.59 -22.15 -3.44
C PRO A 138 -2.43 -20.87 -3.48
N ILE A 139 -1.76 -19.72 -3.63
CA ILE A 139 -2.42 -18.43 -3.74
C ILE A 139 -3.45 -18.45 -4.88
N GLY A 140 -4.63 -17.88 -4.61
CA GLY A 140 -5.71 -17.79 -5.58
C GLY A 140 -6.53 -19.07 -5.76
N ALA A 141 -6.11 -20.20 -5.16
CA ALA A 141 -6.86 -21.46 -5.16
C ALA A 141 -7.65 -21.64 -3.85
N SER A 142 -8.82 -22.25 -3.95
CA SER A 142 -9.65 -22.67 -2.81
C SER A 142 -10.41 -23.95 -3.15
N TRP A 143 -10.58 -24.84 -2.18
CA TRP A 143 -11.36 -26.07 -2.35
C TRP A 143 -12.88 -25.80 -2.22
N GLU A 144 -13.67 -26.28 -3.19
CA GLU A 144 -15.15 -26.25 -3.16
C GLU A 144 -15.67 -27.68 -2.95
N ALA A 145 -15.94 -28.04 -1.69
CA ALA A 145 -16.34 -29.40 -1.30
C ALA A 145 -17.66 -29.84 -1.94
N ASP A 146 -18.61 -28.93 -2.15
CA ASP A 146 -19.91 -29.20 -2.80
C ASP A 146 -19.77 -29.56 -4.29
N ARG A 147 -18.65 -29.20 -4.92
CA ARG A 147 -18.37 -29.47 -6.34
C ARG A 147 -17.25 -30.47 -6.56
N ASN A 148 -16.50 -30.82 -5.52
CA ASN A 148 -15.30 -31.64 -5.61
C ASN A 148 -14.28 -31.07 -6.62
N LYS A 149 -14.06 -29.73 -6.58
CA LYS A 149 -13.15 -29.00 -7.48
C LYS A 149 -12.37 -27.91 -6.74
N TYR A 150 -11.25 -27.51 -7.31
CA TYR A 150 -10.51 -26.32 -6.90
C TYR A 150 -11.00 -25.10 -7.68
N ALA A 151 -11.52 -24.10 -6.98
CA ALA A 151 -11.87 -22.82 -7.57
C ALA A 151 -10.65 -21.89 -7.62
N SER A 152 -10.49 -21.17 -8.72
CA SER A 152 -9.50 -20.10 -8.86
C SER A 152 -10.19 -18.75 -8.81
N CYS A 153 -9.65 -17.80 -8.03
CA CYS A 153 -10.21 -16.46 -7.86
C CYS A 153 -9.12 -15.39 -7.80
N ILE A 154 -9.39 -14.23 -8.38
CA ILE A 154 -8.55 -13.03 -8.29
C ILE A 154 -9.33 -11.89 -7.62
N SER A 155 -8.64 -11.03 -6.87
CA SER A 155 -9.20 -9.75 -6.39
C SER A 155 -8.78 -8.64 -7.33
N ILE A 156 -9.74 -7.91 -7.89
CA ILE A 156 -9.53 -6.73 -8.73
C ILE A 156 -10.28 -5.59 -8.09
N GLN A 157 -9.56 -4.56 -7.64
CA GLN A 157 -10.14 -3.37 -6.98
C GLN A 157 -11.08 -3.73 -5.81
N GLY A 158 -10.69 -4.72 -5.00
CA GLY A 158 -11.47 -5.18 -3.84
C GLY A 158 -12.65 -6.10 -4.19
N ARG A 159 -12.90 -6.39 -5.47
CA ARG A 159 -13.93 -7.33 -5.90
C ARG A 159 -13.32 -8.67 -6.27
N LYS A 160 -13.83 -9.75 -5.67
CA LYS A 160 -13.45 -11.12 -5.98
C LYS A 160 -14.09 -11.55 -7.30
N LYS A 161 -13.28 -11.95 -8.28
CA LYS A 161 -13.70 -12.53 -9.57
C LYS A 161 -13.27 -13.99 -9.62
N ARG A 162 -14.22 -14.90 -9.87
CA ARG A 162 -13.92 -16.31 -10.13
C ARG A 162 -13.36 -16.46 -11.55
N LEU A 163 -12.27 -17.20 -11.67
CA LEU A 163 -11.58 -17.48 -12.94
C LEU A 163 -11.99 -18.82 -13.53
N GLY A 164 -12.35 -19.79 -12.67
CA GLY A 164 -12.80 -21.10 -13.10
C GLY A 164 -12.78 -22.13 -11.97
N ARG A 165 -13.04 -23.38 -12.34
CA ARG A 165 -12.91 -24.57 -11.50
C ARG A 165 -12.01 -25.58 -12.19
N TYR A 166 -11.19 -26.26 -11.40
CA TYR A 166 -10.10 -27.11 -11.87
C TYR A 166 -10.02 -28.40 -11.05
N GLU A 167 -9.44 -29.44 -11.64
CA GLU A 167 -9.22 -30.74 -10.98
C GLU A 167 -8.14 -30.67 -9.90
N THR A 168 -7.15 -29.79 -10.05
CA THR A 168 -6.00 -29.70 -9.16
C THR A 168 -5.81 -28.28 -8.64
N ALA A 169 -5.23 -28.17 -7.44
CA ALA A 169 -4.85 -26.90 -6.85
C ALA A 169 -3.84 -26.13 -7.72
N ASP A 170 -2.93 -26.86 -8.38
CA ASP A 170 -1.90 -26.29 -9.24
C ASP A 170 -2.48 -25.70 -10.52
N ALA A 171 -3.49 -26.35 -11.12
CA ALA A 171 -4.20 -25.80 -12.27
C ALA A 171 -5.00 -24.53 -11.89
N ALA A 172 -5.64 -24.53 -10.72
CA ALA A 172 -6.30 -23.34 -10.19
C ALA A 172 -5.31 -22.19 -9.91
N HIS A 173 -4.11 -22.52 -9.41
CA HIS A 173 -3.04 -21.56 -9.19
C HIS A 173 -2.49 -20.98 -10.50
N ALA A 174 -2.23 -21.82 -11.50
CA ALA A 174 -1.77 -21.37 -12.82
C ALA A 174 -2.77 -20.40 -13.48
N ALA A 175 -4.07 -20.68 -13.34
CA ALA A 175 -5.11 -19.76 -13.79
C ALA A 175 -5.06 -18.41 -13.05
N TRP A 176 -4.79 -18.43 -11.75
CA TRP A 176 -4.58 -17.22 -10.96
C TRP A 176 -3.33 -16.45 -11.39
N GLN A 177 -2.19 -17.13 -11.57
CA GLN A 177 -0.93 -16.52 -12.00
C GLN A 177 -1.12 -15.79 -13.34
N LYS A 178 -1.76 -16.45 -14.32
CA LYS A 178 -2.06 -15.88 -15.64
C LYS A 178 -2.97 -14.65 -15.53
N ALA A 179 -4.04 -14.75 -14.76
CA ALA A 179 -4.95 -13.62 -14.56
C ALA A 179 -4.27 -12.45 -13.82
N LYS A 180 -3.36 -12.75 -12.89
CA LYS A 180 -2.63 -11.74 -12.12
C LYS A 180 -1.60 -11.01 -12.98
N ALA A 181 -0.86 -11.73 -13.83
CA ALA A 181 0.07 -11.14 -14.79
C ALA A 181 -0.67 -10.21 -15.76
N ALA A 182 -1.79 -10.66 -16.33
CA ALA A 182 -2.61 -9.84 -17.22
C ALA A 182 -3.16 -8.57 -16.55
N GLU A 183 -3.57 -8.65 -15.28
CA GLU A 183 -4.04 -7.47 -14.54
C GLU A 183 -2.89 -6.50 -14.24
N ILE A 184 -1.69 -6.99 -13.93
CA ILE A 184 -0.49 -6.15 -13.76
C ILE A 184 -0.18 -5.43 -15.07
N GLU A 185 -0.12 -6.13 -16.20
CA GLU A 185 0.12 -5.53 -17.52
C GLU A 185 -0.94 -4.49 -17.87
N ARG A 186 -2.22 -4.78 -17.63
CA ARG A 186 -3.33 -3.83 -17.85
C ARG A 186 -3.14 -2.56 -17.02
N LEU A 187 -2.75 -2.70 -15.75
CA LEU A 187 -2.50 -1.57 -14.86
C LEU A 187 -1.22 -0.81 -15.23
N MET A 188 -0.19 -1.48 -15.74
CA MET A 188 1.03 -0.86 -16.25
C MET A 188 0.74 0.05 -17.45
N THR A 189 -0.06 -0.42 -18.42
CA THR A 189 -0.48 0.39 -19.58
C THR A 189 -1.22 1.64 -19.12
N TRP A 190 -2.14 1.49 -18.17
CA TRP A 190 -2.84 2.64 -17.58
C TRP A 190 -1.88 3.57 -16.82
N TYR A 191 -0.96 3.03 -16.01
CA TYR A 191 -0.09 3.80 -15.14
C TYR A 191 0.93 4.65 -15.91
N ARG A 192 1.37 4.18 -17.08
CA ARG A 192 2.27 4.93 -17.98
C ARG A 192 1.70 6.31 -18.36
N GLU A 193 0.38 6.40 -18.48
CA GLU A 193 -0.33 7.63 -18.85
C GLU A 193 -0.89 8.38 -17.63
N ALA A 194 -0.74 7.82 -16.41
CA ALA A 194 -1.29 8.40 -15.21
C ALA A 194 -0.42 9.56 -14.68
N PRO A 195 -1.04 10.64 -14.15
CA PRO A 195 -0.30 11.66 -13.42
C PRO A 195 0.55 11.05 -12.30
N GLY A 196 1.78 11.55 -12.11
CA GLY A 196 2.68 10.99 -11.10
C GLY A 196 3.26 9.63 -11.48
N PHE A 197 3.38 9.35 -12.78
CA PHE A 197 4.16 8.22 -13.28
C PHE A 197 5.55 8.21 -12.65
N ASN A 198 5.92 7.04 -12.13
CA ASN A 198 7.22 6.79 -11.53
C ASN A 198 7.81 5.53 -12.19
N GLU A 199 8.94 5.69 -12.86
CA GLU A 199 9.60 4.61 -13.59
C GLU A 199 9.98 3.44 -12.67
N ARG A 200 10.42 3.72 -11.45
CA ARG A 200 10.78 2.69 -10.46
C ARG A 200 9.58 1.81 -10.10
N VAL A 201 8.39 2.43 -9.99
CA VAL A 201 7.15 1.70 -9.75
C VAL A 201 6.81 0.85 -10.98
N TYR A 202 6.91 1.42 -12.18
CA TYR A 202 6.64 0.71 -13.42
C TYR A 202 7.54 -0.52 -13.61
N ASP A 203 8.84 -0.37 -13.39
CA ASP A 203 9.81 -1.45 -13.50
C ASP A 203 9.57 -2.55 -12.47
N SER A 204 9.19 -2.17 -11.24
CA SER A 204 8.83 -3.13 -10.21
C SER A 204 7.53 -3.89 -10.54
N LEU A 205 6.55 -3.26 -11.19
CA LEU A 205 5.38 -3.96 -11.73
C LEU A 205 5.77 -4.93 -12.86
N LYS A 206 6.62 -4.48 -13.79
CA LYS A 206 7.12 -5.29 -14.90
C LYS A 206 7.85 -6.55 -14.42
N SER A 207 8.72 -6.40 -13.43
CA SER A 207 9.46 -7.50 -12.82
C SER A 207 8.52 -8.57 -12.25
N ARG A 208 7.45 -8.15 -11.56
CA ARG A 208 6.43 -9.07 -11.01
C ARG A 208 5.61 -9.80 -12.08
N ALA A 209 5.23 -9.10 -13.15
CA ALA A 209 4.56 -9.73 -14.29
C ALA A 209 5.46 -10.80 -14.93
N ASN A 210 6.74 -10.46 -15.18
CA ASN A 210 7.72 -11.41 -15.72
C ASN A 210 7.93 -12.61 -14.80
N LYS A 211 8.00 -12.39 -13.47
CA LYS A 211 8.11 -13.46 -12.50
C LYS A 211 6.92 -14.42 -12.59
N LEU A 212 5.70 -13.92 -12.68
CA LEU A 212 4.50 -14.75 -12.83
C LEU A 212 4.56 -15.60 -14.10
N CYS A 213 4.95 -15.00 -15.23
CA CYS A 213 5.10 -15.73 -16.49
C CYS A 213 6.16 -16.83 -16.39
N SER A 214 7.33 -16.52 -15.81
CA SER A 214 8.41 -17.49 -15.61
C SER A 214 8.02 -18.63 -14.66
N ASP A 215 7.29 -18.33 -13.57
CA ASP A 215 6.77 -19.34 -12.65
C ASP A 215 5.77 -20.28 -13.36
N ILE A 216 4.89 -19.75 -14.22
CA ILE A 216 3.94 -20.55 -15.03
C ILE A 216 4.70 -21.48 -15.98
N GLU A 217 5.66 -20.95 -16.74
CA GLU A 217 6.46 -21.73 -17.72
C GLU A 217 7.24 -22.86 -17.03
N SER A 218 7.81 -22.56 -15.86
CA SER A 218 8.57 -23.52 -15.06
C SER A 218 7.69 -24.46 -14.23
N LYS A 219 6.35 -24.28 -14.26
CA LYS A 219 5.37 -25.00 -13.43
C LYS A 219 5.65 -24.91 -11.93
N VAL A 220 6.16 -23.77 -11.48
CA VAL A 220 6.46 -23.47 -10.07
C VAL A 220 5.36 -22.61 -9.45
N LYS A 221 5.08 -22.84 -8.17
CA LYS A 221 4.11 -22.04 -7.41
C LYS A 221 4.69 -20.67 -7.08
N THR A 222 3.97 -19.62 -7.42
CA THR A 222 4.28 -18.28 -6.91
C THR A 222 3.91 -18.20 -5.44
N VAL A 223 4.92 -18.05 -4.59
CA VAL A 223 4.77 -17.91 -3.13
C VAL A 223 4.84 -16.46 -2.65
N ALA A 224 5.47 -15.58 -3.44
CA ALA A 224 5.60 -14.15 -3.16
C ALA A 224 5.68 -13.35 -4.47
N LEU A 225 5.14 -12.13 -4.44
CA LEU A 225 5.17 -11.12 -5.50
C LEU A 225 5.67 -9.80 -4.95
#